data_AF-L1IN93-F1
#
_entry.id   AF-L1IN93-F1
#
_cell.length_a   1.000
_cell.length_b   1.000
_cell.length_c   1.000
_cell.angle_alpha   90.00
_cell.angle_beta   90.00
_cell.angle_gamma   90.00
#
_symmetry.space_group_name_H-M   'P 1'
#
loop_
_entity.id
_entity.type
_entity.pdbx_description
1 polymer ?
#
loop_
_entity_poly.entity_id
_entity_poly.type
_entity_poly.pdbx_seq_one_letter_code
_entity_poly.pdbx_strand_id
1 'polypeptide(L)'
;MRGARDLHRAPSREDLYSSQRSIDSVASRSLLTGNGTGMSGVGIFFQQEGDGKVYVRTIVSGGSAERDGRVRVGDVMCGVDGRDVIGEPVSVLRSLLLGHEGSTVVLTFARAVEAGMDAETSDMNSGNTVIAKFDVELVRGSPEYFNKMDSARKYEIEMQDLRHQLKQTLSEEKEISEEVERVRRVLQLERGASARREKELEEIRSSHAREVASLSESLRRAEQSRREASGRLAPVKSREQELSEELARMKEKDRLRKEYVEELRKRHEEETSRLEAQLAKEQRARREEQAARIEVERELEKSRKELKKELDIQRSTVDQDKSYREQVESSKKKLRDVVETMESLYAMMKDLDDWNNHVQDGQLHTKLVSNRHTMSNDSRW
;
A
#
# COMPACT_ATOMS: atom_id res chain seq x y z
N MET A 1 4.97 52.80 82.93
CA MET A 1 5.70 51.78 83.72
C MET A 1 7.07 51.63 83.07
N ARG A 2 8.11 52.23 83.65
CA ARG A 2 9.06 51.64 84.63
C ARG A 2 10.06 50.67 84.00
N GLY A 3 11.35 50.96 84.20
CA GLY A 3 12.47 50.00 84.16
C GLY A 3 13.39 50.18 82.95
N ALA A 4 14.31 51.14 82.94
CA ALA A 4 15.63 51.04 83.57
C ALA A 4 16.41 49.78 83.15
N ARG A 5 17.34 49.94 82.21
CA ARG A 5 18.59 49.16 82.12
C ARG A 5 19.70 50.09 81.66
N ASP A 6 20.32 50.73 82.64
CA ASP A 6 21.67 51.27 82.55
C ASP A 6 22.62 50.11 82.23
N LEU A 7 22.95 49.95 80.95
CA LEU A 7 24.07 49.12 80.53
C LEU A 7 25.31 50.01 80.56
N HIS A 8 26.17 49.74 81.54
CA HIS A 8 27.51 50.29 81.63
C HIS A 8 28.22 50.15 80.29
N ARG A 9 28.49 51.31 79.67
CA ARG A 9 29.37 51.46 78.52
C ARG A 9 30.75 50.95 78.93
N ALA A 10 31.16 49.82 78.36
CA ALA A 10 32.53 49.35 78.47
C ALA A 10 33.48 50.44 77.95
N PRO A 11 34.61 50.73 78.63
CA PRO A 11 35.53 51.76 78.18
C PRO A 11 36.05 51.40 76.79
N SER A 12 35.95 52.35 75.87
CA SER A 12 36.48 52.26 74.51
C SER A 12 37.97 51.98 74.56
N ARG A 13 38.48 51.21 73.58
CA ARG A 13 39.91 50.89 73.40
C ARG A 13 40.80 52.12 73.17
N GLU A 14 40.18 53.29 73.00
CA GLU A 14 40.81 54.61 72.86
C GLU A 14 41.05 55.31 74.22
N ASP A 15 40.40 54.87 75.31
CA ASP A 15 40.53 55.45 76.66
C ASP A 15 41.55 54.70 77.56
N LEU A 16 42.19 53.65 77.03
CA LEU A 16 43.28 52.90 77.67
C LEU A 16 44.67 53.24 77.12
N TYR A 17 44.76 54.25 76.24
CA TYR A 17 46.01 54.81 75.72
C TYR A 17 46.33 56.23 76.24
N SER A 18 45.55 56.73 77.20
CA SER A 18 45.72 58.08 77.76
C SER A 18 46.46 58.14 79.12
N SER A 19 46.98 57.02 79.64
CA SER A 19 47.69 56.99 80.94
C SER A 19 49.16 56.60 80.88
N GLN A 20 49.80 56.65 79.71
CA GLN A 20 51.27 56.59 79.58
C GLN A 20 51.82 57.87 78.93
N ARG A 21 51.34 59.04 79.34
CA ARG A 21 52.03 60.32 79.10
C ARG A 21 52.78 60.75 80.37
N SER A 22 54.02 60.31 80.46
CA SER A 22 55.15 60.86 81.23
C SER A 22 56.24 59.80 81.09
N ILE A 23 57.12 59.84 80.09
CA ILE A 23 58.27 60.74 79.99
C ILE A 23 58.55 60.95 78.50
N ASP A 24 58.03 62.01 77.91
CA ASP A 24 58.37 62.42 76.55
C ASP A 24 58.73 63.91 76.65
N SER A 25 59.90 64.20 77.23
CA SER A 25 60.42 65.56 77.17
C SER A 25 60.67 65.87 75.68
N VAL A 26 60.12 66.99 75.22
CA VAL A 26 60.31 67.53 73.87
C VAL A 26 61.81 67.70 73.53
N ALA A 27 62.67 67.71 74.55
CA ALA A 27 64.13 67.72 74.44
C ALA A 27 64.74 66.38 73.95
N SER A 28 64.10 65.22 74.19
CA SER A 28 64.60 63.91 73.75
C SER A 28 64.26 63.57 72.30
N ARG A 29 63.21 64.19 71.73
CA ARG A 29 62.83 64.00 70.30
C ARG A 29 63.86 64.59 69.33
N SER A 30 64.54 65.66 69.73
CA SER A 30 65.55 66.33 68.87
C SER A 30 66.86 65.54 68.73
N LEU A 31 67.05 64.47 69.53
CA LEU A 31 68.27 63.66 69.47
C LEU A 31 68.25 62.57 68.39
N LEU A 32 67.07 62.22 67.85
CA LEU A 32 66.90 61.14 66.86
C LEU A 32 66.64 61.62 65.44
N THR A 33 66.08 62.82 65.29
CA THR A 33 65.76 63.44 64.01
C THR A 33 66.52 64.75 63.92
N GLY A 34 67.40 64.87 62.92
CA GLY A 34 67.86 66.18 62.49
C GLY A 34 66.62 66.96 62.03
N ASN A 35 66.28 68.03 62.74
CA ASN A 35 65.09 68.86 62.50
C ASN A 35 64.98 69.23 61.00
N GLY A 36 64.22 68.46 60.21
CA GLY A 36 64.00 68.71 58.78
C GLY A 36 65.23 68.56 57.85
N THR A 37 66.35 67.99 58.29
CA THR A 37 67.60 67.93 57.50
C THR A 37 67.80 66.63 56.71
N GLY A 38 66.84 65.69 56.75
CA GLY A 38 66.98 64.37 56.12
C GLY A 38 68.02 63.46 56.80
N MET A 39 68.44 63.82 58.02
CA MET A 39 69.36 63.05 58.84
C MET A 39 68.59 62.25 59.89
N SER A 40 68.83 60.95 59.92
CA SER A 40 68.23 60.00 60.85
C SER A 40 69.32 59.26 61.62
N GLY A 41 69.03 58.91 62.88
CA GLY A 41 69.85 57.98 63.64
C GLY A 41 69.42 56.51 63.42
N VAL A 42 69.93 55.63 64.27
CA VAL A 42 69.64 54.18 64.26
C VAL A 42 68.55 53.74 65.24
N GLY A 43 67.91 54.70 65.92
CA GLY A 43 66.86 54.40 66.90
C GLY A 43 67.39 53.85 68.23
N ILE A 44 68.55 54.33 68.69
CA ILE A 44 69.12 53.96 70.00
C ILE A 44 69.43 55.24 70.78
N PHE A 45 69.03 55.27 72.05
CA PHE A 45 69.45 56.28 73.01
C PHE A 45 70.59 55.76 73.87
N PHE A 46 71.66 56.56 73.93
CA PHE A 46 72.86 56.26 74.69
C PHE A 46 72.94 57.08 75.97
N GLN A 47 73.51 56.50 77.01
CA GLN A 47 73.81 57.17 78.27
C GLN A 47 75.28 56.92 78.63
N GLN A 48 76.02 57.99 78.92
CA GLN A 48 77.39 57.89 79.41
C GLN A 48 77.39 57.97 80.93
N GLU A 49 78.09 57.04 81.56
CA GLU A 49 78.26 57.00 83.01
C GLU A 49 79.63 57.57 83.41
N GLY A 50 79.86 57.75 84.72
CA GLY A 50 81.09 58.37 85.25
C GLY A 50 82.38 57.61 84.97
N ASP A 51 82.30 56.39 84.45
CA ASP A 51 83.43 55.56 84.01
C ASP A 51 83.84 55.79 82.54
N GLY A 52 83.19 56.75 81.87
CA GLY A 52 83.46 57.12 80.48
C GLY A 52 82.85 56.17 79.45
N LYS A 53 82.23 55.05 79.86
CA LYS A 53 81.57 54.12 78.95
C LYS A 53 80.18 54.60 78.55
N VAL A 54 79.79 54.24 77.34
CA VAL A 54 78.51 54.65 76.75
C VAL A 54 77.62 53.42 76.60
N TYR A 55 76.50 53.42 77.32
CA TYR A 55 75.57 52.30 77.39
C TYR A 55 74.31 52.56 76.58
N VAL A 56 73.73 51.50 76.02
CA VAL A 56 72.40 51.53 75.43
C VAL A 56 71.38 51.69 76.54
N ARG A 57 70.72 52.84 76.59
CA ARG A 57 69.68 53.14 77.57
C ARG A 57 68.30 52.72 77.09
N THR A 58 68.01 52.98 75.81
CA THR A 58 66.67 52.76 75.26
C THR A 58 66.75 52.47 73.78
N ILE A 59 65.93 51.54 73.30
CA ILE A 59 65.77 51.21 71.89
C ILE A 59 64.42 51.77 71.44
N VAL A 60 64.42 52.44 70.30
CA VAL A 60 63.24 53.09 69.73
C VAL A 60 62.38 52.05 69.01
N SER A 61 61.11 51.98 69.38
CA SER A 61 60.18 51.05 68.74
C SER A 61 59.90 51.41 67.28
N GLY A 62 59.85 50.40 66.41
CA GLY A 62 59.77 50.51 64.95
C GLY A 62 61.06 51.02 64.30
N GLY A 63 62.08 51.36 65.08
CA GLY A 63 63.39 51.84 64.62
C GLY A 63 64.31 50.70 64.16
N SER A 64 65.43 51.08 63.55
CA SER A 64 66.38 50.14 62.94
C SER A 64 66.95 49.11 63.92
N ALA A 65 67.37 49.56 65.10
CA ALA A 65 67.92 48.69 66.13
C ALA A 65 66.92 47.66 66.68
N GLU A 66 65.64 48.03 66.83
CA GLU A 66 64.59 47.08 67.24
C GLU A 66 64.31 46.07 66.13
N ARG A 67 64.26 46.51 64.87
CA ARG A 67 64.02 45.66 63.69
C ARG A 67 65.14 44.66 63.44
N ASP A 68 66.38 45.00 63.74
CA ASP A 68 67.51 44.06 63.73
C ASP A 68 67.46 43.10 64.94
N GLY A 69 67.06 43.60 66.12
CA GLY A 69 66.74 42.78 67.29
C GLY A 69 67.94 42.23 68.09
N ARG A 70 69.17 42.44 67.65
CA ARG A 70 70.38 41.94 68.34
C ARG A 70 70.85 42.84 69.50
N VAL A 71 70.64 44.15 69.37
CA VAL A 71 71.01 45.16 70.38
C VAL A 71 70.01 45.14 71.54
N ARG A 72 70.49 45.30 72.78
CA ARG A 72 69.67 45.32 74.00
C ARG A 72 70.06 46.48 74.91
N VAL A 73 69.13 46.85 75.79
CA VAL A 73 69.40 47.80 76.88
C VAL A 73 70.49 47.23 77.79
N GLY A 74 71.48 48.06 78.13
CA GLY A 74 72.66 47.68 78.91
C GLY A 74 73.90 47.32 78.07
N ASP A 75 73.77 47.20 76.74
CA ASP A 75 74.94 46.98 75.88
C ASP A 75 75.88 48.18 75.88
N VAL A 76 77.18 47.93 75.81
CA VAL A 76 78.22 48.97 75.81
C VAL A 76 78.63 49.27 74.38
N MET A 77 78.53 50.53 73.95
CA MET A 77 79.06 50.97 72.67
C MET A 77 80.60 50.91 72.69
N CYS A 78 81.15 50.12 71.79
CA CYS A 78 82.59 49.95 71.61
C CYS A 78 83.10 50.59 70.32
N GLY A 79 82.30 50.60 69.25
CA GLY A 79 82.78 51.09 67.97
C GLY A 79 81.68 51.53 67.02
N VAL A 80 82.02 52.47 66.14
CA VAL A 80 81.16 52.93 65.03
C VAL A 80 81.96 52.90 63.74
N ASP A 81 81.46 52.20 62.73
CA ASP A 81 82.09 51.97 61.42
C ASP A 81 83.55 51.51 61.55
N GLY A 82 83.80 50.57 62.48
CA GLY A 82 85.13 50.02 62.76
C GLY A 82 86.07 50.95 63.54
N ARG A 83 85.62 52.15 63.93
CA ARG A 83 86.37 53.07 64.78
C ARG A 83 86.03 52.85 66.26
N ASP A 84 87.04 52.63 67.10
CA ASP A 84 86.86 52.54 68.56
C ASP A 84 86.42 53.91 69.11
N VAL A 85 85.39 53.92 69.95
CA VAL A 85 84.77 55.12 70.54
C VAL A 85 84.71 55.05 72.07
N ILE A 86 85.38 54.09 72.70
CA ILE A 86 85.42 53.97 74.16
C ILE A 86 86.10 55.21 74.76
N GLY A 87 85.41 55.87 75.70
CA GLY A 87 85.91 57.07 76.37
C GLY A 87 85.69 58.39 75.63
N GLU A 88 85.20 58.35 74.38
CA GLU A 88 84.78 59.55 73.66
C GLU A 88 83.48 60.12 74.25
N PRO A 89 83.27 61.44 74.19
CA PRO A 89 82.02 62.04 74.66
C PRO A 89 80.86 61.64 73.75
N VAL A 90 79.66 61.49 74.33
CA VAL A 90 78.43 61.12 73.58
C VAL A 90 78.15 62.07 72.40
N SER A 91 78.63 63.32 72.44
CA SER A 91 78.52 64.27 71.33
C SER A 91 79.24 63.82 70.06
N VAL A 92 80.42 63.20 70.19
CA VAL A 92 81.19 62.64 69.05
C VAL A 92 80.45 61.43 68.49
N LEU A 93 79.99 60.53 69.38
CA LEU A 93 79.21 59.37 68.99
C LEU A 93 77.95 59.76 68.23
N ARG A 94 77.22 60.78 68.70
CA ARG A 94 76.02 61.30 68.04
C ARG A 94 76.28 61.73 66.59
N SER A 95 77.42 62.35 66.31
CA SER A 95 77.78 62.80 64.96
C SER A 95 78.07 61.66 63.98
N LEU A 96 78.56 60.52 64.49
CA LEU A 96 78.86 59.32 63.69
C LEU A 96 77.59 58.46 63.46
N LEU A 97 76.67 58.47 64.42
CA LEU A 97 75.41 57.74 64.34
C LEU A 97 74.36 58.41 63.45
N LEU A 98 74.37 59.74 63.38
CA LEU A 98 73.50 60.52 62.49
C LEU A 98 74.03 60.51 61.06
N GLY A 99 73.15 60.28 60.10
CA GLY A 99 73.48 60.31 58.67
C GLY A 99 72.22 60.33 57.82
N HIS A 100 72.37 60.32 56.50
CA HIS A 100 71.21 60.37 55.60
C HIS A 100 70.27 59.18 55.83
N GLU A 101 68.97 59.45 55.85
CA GLU A 101 67.92 58.43 55.91
C GLU A 101 68.10 57.40 54.77
N GLY A 102 68.08 56.12 55.12
CA GLY A 102 68.36 54.99 54.21
C GLY A 102 69.83 54.57 54.11
N SER A 103 70.79 55.34 54.63
CA SER A 103 72.21 54.92 54.70
C SER A 103 72.44 53.87 55.80
N THR A 104 73.53 53.09 55.73
CA THR A 104 73.87 52.09 56.77
C THR A 104 75.04 52.51 57.64
N VAL A 105 75.08 51.98 58.86
CA VAL A 105 76.18 52.14 59.83
C VAL A 105 76.43 50.83 60.54
N VAL A 106 77.69 50.50 60.82
CA VAL A 106 78.06 49.31 61.58
C VAL A 106 78.43 49.71 63.01
N LEU A 107 77.76 49.14 64.00
CA LEU A 107 77.98 49.43 65.40
C LEU A 107 78.52 48.20 66.12
N THR A 108 79.64 48.36 66.82
CA THR A 108 80.24 47.33 67.65
C THR A 108 79.78 47.52 69.09
N PHE A 109 79.11 46.53 69.64
CA PHE A 109 78.66 46.50 71.03
C PHE A 109 79.44 45.46 71.84
N ALA A 110 79.54 45.68 73.15
CA ALA A 110 80.00 44.71 74.11
C ALA A 110 78.90 44.41 75.13
N ARG A 111 78.67 43.13 75.42
CA ARG A 111 77.75 42.67 76.45
C ARG A 111 78.50 41.78 77.43
N ALA A 112 78.31 42.04 78.72
CA ALA A 112 78.70 41.11 79.77
C ALA A 112 77.82 39.87 79.66
N VAL A 113 78.42 38.75 79.25
CA VAL A 113 77.77 37.46 79.24
C VAL A 113 78.27 36.72 80.46
N GLU A 114 77.35 36.29 81.32
CA GLU A 114 77.70 35.31 82.34
C GLU A 114 78.13 34.04 81.61
N ALA A 115 79.38 33.63 81.81
CA ALA A 115 79.87 32.39 81.24
C ALA A 115 78.90 31.28 81.65
N GLY A 116 78.25 30.67 80.66
CA GLY A 116 77.29 29.58 80.89
C GLY A 116 77.92 28.54 81.81
N MET A 117 77.12 28.12 82.80
CA MET A 117 77.40 27.06 83.77
C MET A 117 77.50 25.69 83.08
N ASP A 118 78.54 25.47 82.26
CA ASP A 118 78.81 24.16 81.64
C ASP A 118 80.28 23.69 81.84
N ALA A 119 81.03 24.31 82.76
CA ALA A 119 82.39 23.89 83.09
C ALA A 119 82.45 23.35 84.53
N GLU A 120 82.31 22.03 84.68
CA GLU A 120 82.72 21.32 85.90
C GLU A 120 84.24 21.46 86.07
N THR A 121 84.67 22.34 86.97
CA THR A 121 85.83 22.11 87.85
C THR A 121 85.88 23.21 88.90
N SER A 122 85.91 22.75 90.14
CA SER A 122 85.98 23.52 91.38
C SER A 122 87.26 24.35 91.44
N ASP A 123 87.13 25.67 91.47
CA ASP A 123 87.98 26.55 92.27
C ASP A 123 87.21 27.86 92.58
N MET A 124 87.02 28.10 93.88
CA MET A 124 86.34 29.28 94.41
C MET A 124 87.28 30.49 94.36
N ASN A 125 87.20 31.30 93.30
CA ASN A 125 87.41 32.75 93.42
C ASN A 125 86.92 33.54 92.18
N SER A 126 86.09 34.56 92.44
CA SER A 126 85.68 35.66 91.54
C SER A 126 84.88 35.30 90.28
N GLY A 127 83.65 35.82 90.19
CA GLY A 127 82.80 35.72 89.01
C GLY A 127 83.53 36.13 87.72
N ASN A 128 83.65 35.19 86.78
CA ASN A 128 84.34 35.41 85.51
C ASN A 128 83.33 35.91 84.47
N THR A 129 83.02 37.21 84.51
CA THR A 129 82.20 37.87 83.50
C THR A 129 82.99 37.95 82.18
N VAL A 130 82.50 37.30 81.12
CA VAL A 130 83.13 37.39 79.79
C VAL A 130 82.46 38.50 79.01
N ILE A 131 83.25 39.46 78.53
CA ILE A 131 82.75 40.56 77.68
C ILE A 131 82.76 40.08 76.23
N ALA A 132 81.58 39.79 75.66
CA ALA A 132 81.44 39.41 74.26
C ALA A 132 81.19 40.67 73.40
N LYS A 133 82.02 40.87 72.36
CA LYS A 133 81.82 41.93 71.37
C LYS A 133 81.09 41.39 70.13
N PHE A 134 80.18 42.18 69.57
CA PHE A 134 79.45 41.84 68.34
C PHE A 134 79.12 43.09 67.52
N ASP A 135 79.09 42.92 66.20
CA ASP A 135 78.78 43.99 65.25
C ASP A 135 77.35 43.91 64.73
N VAL A 136 76.73 45.06 64.56
CA VAL A 136 75.37 45.21 64.05
C VAL A 136 75.37 46.28 62.96
N GLU A 137 75.01 45.89 61.73
CA GLU A 137 74.76 46.82 60.64
C GLU A 137 73.30 47.31 60.73
N LEU A 138 73.12 48.62 60.90
CA LEU A 138 71.82 49.25 61.05
C LEU A 138 71.60 50.29 59.95
N VAL A 139 70.40 50.28 59.38
CA VAL A 139 69.95 51.34 58.46
C VAL A 139 69.56 52.57 59.27
N ARG A 140 70.06 53.76 58.93
CA ARG A 140 69.65 55.02 59.51
C ARG A 140 68.25 55.36 59.02
N GLY A 141 67.29 55.51 59.92
CA GLY A 141 65.90 55.76 59.54
C GLY A 141 64.98 55.96 60.72
N SER A 142 63.96 56.79 60.51
CA SER A 142 62.87 56.97 61.47
C SER A 142 61.92 55.76 61.44
N PRO A 143 61.16 55.48 62.51
CA PRO A 143 60.07 54.49 62.45
C PRO A 143 59.09 54.76 61.29
N GLU A 144 58.82 56.03 60.98
CA GLU A 144 57.98 56.45 59.86
C GLU A 144 58.58 56.06 58.49
N TYR A 145 59.91 56.14 58.33
CA TYR A 145 60.61 55.69 57.13
C TYR A 145 60.36 54.21 56.85
N PHE A 146 60.58 53.36 57.86
CA PHE A 146 60.43 51.92 57.69
C PHE A 146 58.96 51.52 57.49
N ASN A 147 58.02 52.18 58.16
CA ASN A 147 56.58 51.94 57.93
C ASN A 147 56.15 52.30 56.50
N LYS A 148 56.66 53.41 55.94
CA LYS A 148 56.44 53.77 54.53
C LYS A 148 57.04 52.73 53.59
N MET A 149 58.25 52.25 53.88
CA MET A 149 58.92 51.23 53.08
C MET A 149 58.16 49.90 53.10
N ASP A 150 57.69 49.45 54.26
CA ASP A 150 56.89 48.23 54.40
C ASP A 150 55.53 48.34 53.69
N SER A 151 54.88 49.51 53.80
CA SER A 151 53.63 49.80 53.09
C SER A 151 53.85 49.81 51.57
N ALA A 152 54.94 50.42 51.09
CA ALA A 152 55.29 50.45 49.67
C ALA A 152 55.54 49.04 49.12
N ARG A 153 56.28 48.19 49.83
CA ARG A 153 56.45 46.77 49.43
C ARG A 153 55.13 46.03 49.39
N LYS A 154 54.25 46.26 50.36
CA LYS A 154 52.91 45.63 50.38
C LYS A 154 52.09 46.04 49.16
N TYR A 155 52.05 47.33 48.83
CA TYR A 155 51.36 47.83 47.64
C TYR A 155 51.98 47.31 46.34
N GLU A 156 53.30 47.14 46.30
CA GLU A 156 53.99 46.59 45.12
C GLU A 156 53.59 45.13 44.86
N ILE A 157 53.55 44.31 45.92
CA ILE A 157 53.09 42.91 45.84
C ILE A 157 51.62 42.86 45.38
N GLU A 158 50.75 43.64 46.02
CA GLU A 158 49.32 43.69 45.66
C GLU A 158 49.10 44.17 44.22
N MET A 159 49.87 45.17 43.78
CA MET A 159 49.82 45.64 42.40
C MET A 159 50.34 44.59 41.41
N GLN A 160 51.36 43.81 41.78
CA GLN A 160 51.84 42.70 40.96
C GLN A 160 50.77 41.61 40.80
N ASP A 161 50.07 41.26 41.88
CA ASP A 161 48.99 40.28 41.86
C ASP A 161 47.82 40.75 40.99
N LEU A 162 47.41 42.02 41.15
CA LEU A 162 46.35 42.62 40.31
C LEU A 162 46.74 42.65 38.83
N ARG A 163 48.00 42.96 38.51
CA ARG A 163 48.50 42.91 37.12
C ARG A 163 48.47 41.49 36.56
N HIS A 164 48.82 40.50 37.38
CA HIS A 164 48.76 39.10 36.97
C HIS A 164 47.32 38.67 36.68
N GLN A 165 46.38 39.01 37.59
CA GLN A 165 44.95 38.75 37.40
C GLN A 165 44.42 39.42 36.13
N LEU A 166 44.71 40.71 35.91
CA LEU A 166 44.27 41.42 34.70
C LEU A 166 44.81 40.77 33.42
N LYS A 167 46.06 40.29 33.44
CA LYS A 167 46.65 39.60 32.29
C LYS A 167 45.97 38.26 32.02
N GLN A 168 45.58 37.53 33.06
CA GLN A 168 44.84 36.27 32.92
C GLN A 168 43.44 36.54 32.34
N THR A 169 42.68 37.47 32.92
CA THR A 169 41.32 37.79 32.43
C THR A 169 41.33 38.28 30.99
N LEU A 170 42.34 39.06 30.60
CA LEU A 170 42.47 39.55 29.22
C LEU A 170 42.87 38.43 28.24
N SER A 171 43.55 37.39 28.71
CA SER A 171 43.82 36.18 27.91
C SER A 171 42.54 35.37 27.72
N GLU A 172 41.77 35.15 28.79
CA GLU A 172 40.49 34.45 28.75
C GLU A 172 39.48 35.17 27.84
N GLU A 173 39.39 36.50 27.93
CA GLU A 173 38.51 37.30 27.06
C GLU A 173 38.88 37.15 25.57
N LYS A 174 40.18 37.09 25.26
CA LYS A 174 40.65 36.85 23.88
C LYS A 174 40.25 35.46 23.39
N GLU A 175 40.45 34.43 24.20
CA GLU A 175 40.06 33.06 23.84
C GLU A 175 38.55 32.95 23.60
N ILE A 176 37.75 33.57 24.48
CA ILE A 176 36.29 33.65 24.32
C ILE A 176 35.92 34.40 23.04
N SER A 177 36.55 35.54 22.76
CA SER A 177 36.28 36.31 21.53
C SER A 177 36.59 35.52 20.27
N GLU A 178 37.68 34.74 20.26
CA GLU A 178 38.04 33.89 19.13
C GLU A 178 37.07 32.71 18.95
N GLU A 179 36.59 32.11 20.04
CA GLU A 179 35.56 31.08 20.02
C GLU A 179 34.23 31.62 19.47
N VAL A 180 33.80 32.80 19.93
CA VAL A 180 32.58 33.46 19.45
C VAL A 180 32.65 33.69 17.94
N GLU A 181 33.78 34.17 17.43
CA GLU A 181 33.97 34.36 15.99
C GLU A 181 34.03 33.03 15.22
N ARG A 182 34.59 31.96 15.80
CA ARG A 182 34.51 30.61 15.23
C ARG A 182 33.06 30.12 15.13
N VAL A 183 32.29 30.22 16.20
CA VAL A 183 30.87 29.83 16.23
C VAL A 183 30.05 30.64 15.23
N ARG A 184 30.29 31.95 15.15
CA ARG A 184 29.63 32.85 14.20
C ARG A 184 29.86 32.43 12.74
N ARG A 185 31.11 32.07 12.39
CA ARG A 185 31.45 31.56 11.05
C ARG A 185 30.70 30.26 10.73
N VAL A 186 30.69 29.31 11.66
CA VAL A 186 29.95 28.04 11.49
C VAL A 186 28.46 28.29 11.28
N LEU A 187 27.86 29.16 12.10
CA LEU A 187 26.45 29.51 12.01
C LEU A 187 26.10 30.16 10.66
N GLN A 188 26.98 30.99 10.11
CA GLN A 188 26.79 31.59 8.78
C GLN A 188 26.84 30.53 7.67
N LEU A 189 27.76 29.57 7.75
CA LEU A 189 27.85 28.45 6.81
C LEU A 189 26.62 27.55 6.87
N GLU A 190 26.16 27.20 8.07
CA GLU A 190 24.96 26.39 8.26
C GLU A 190 23.70 27.09 7.75
N ARG A 191 23.56 28.41 7.99
CA ARG A 191 22.47 29.20 7.41
C ARG A 191 22.49 29.15 5.87
N GLY A 192 23.67 29.30 5.27
CA GLY A 192 23.83 29.19 3.81
C GLY A 192 23.56 27.78 3.27
N ALA A 193 23.95 26.73 4.00
CA ALA A 193 23.63 25.36 3.66
C ALA A 193 22.13 25.08 3.78
N SER A 194 21.49 25.56 4.85
CA SER A 194 20.05 25.45 5.07
C SER A 194 19.26 26.12 3.95
N ALA A 195 19.63 27.35 3.56
CA ALA A 195 18.97 28.06 2.47
C ALA A 195 19.10 27.33 1.12
N ARG A 196 20.25 26.70 0.84
CA ARG A 196 20.43 25.87 -0.36
C ARG A 196 19.53 24.64 -0.36
N ARG A 197 19.48 23.91 0.76
CA ARG A 197 18.58 22.75 0.91
C ARG A 197 17.12 23.15 0.77
N GLU A 198 16.71 24.30 1.32
CA GLU A 198 15.35 24.81 1.20
C GLU A 198 14.99 25.14 -0.25
N LYS A 199 15.92 25.76 -0.99
CA LYS A 199 15.75 26.02 -2.42
C LYS A 199 15.63 24.74 -3.25
N GLU A 200 16.48 23.75 -3.01
CA GLU A 200 16.41 22.43 -3.66
C GLU A 200 15.08 21.73 -3.38
N LEU A 201 14.61 21.77 -2.13
CA LEU A 201 13.30 21.22 -1.76
C LEU A 201 12.15 21.94 -2.49
N GLU A 202 12.23 23.26 -2.65
CA GLU A 202 11.21 24.01 -3.38
C GLU A 202 11.21 23.69 -4.87
N GLU A 203 12.38 23.54 -5.49
CA GLU A 203 12.52 23.10 -6.87
C GLU A 203 11.91 21.70 -7.06
N ILE A 204 12.19 20.75 -6.17
CA ILE A 204 11.61 19.40 -6.18
C ILE A 204 10.08 19.46 -6.01
N ARG A 205 9.59 20.22 -5.03
CA ARG A 205 8.14 20.40 -4.82
C ARG A 205 7.45 20.97 -6.06
N SER A 206 8.05 21.97 -6.70
CA SER A 206 7.53 22.57 -7.92
C SER A 206 7.54 21.60 -9.11
N SER A 207 8.53 20.71 -9.20
CA SER A 207 8.59 19.66 -10.22
C SER A 207 7.49 18.63 -10.01
N HIS A 208 7.36 18.11 -8.79
CA HIS A 208 6.30 17.16 -8.45
C HIS A 208 4.91 17.74 -8.65
N ALA A 209 4.69 19.02 -8.29
CA ALA A 209 3.41 19.69 -8.53
C ALA A 209 3.05 19.74 -10.02
N ARG A 210 4.03 20.01 -10.90
CA ARG A 210 3.84 19.99 -12.36
C ARG A 210 3.53 18.59 -12.88
N GLU A 211 4.22 17.56 -12.38
CA GLU A 211 3.96 16.17 -12.76
C GLU A 211 2.57 15.71 -12.34
N VAL A 212 2.16 16.00 -11.10
CA VAL A 212 0.82 15.67 -10.59
C VAL A 212 -0.25 16.37 -11.42
N ALA A 213 -0.05 17.63 -11.80
CA ALA A 213 -0.99 18.36 -12.66
C ALA A 213 -1.11 17.70 -14.05
N SER A 214 0.01 17.36 -14.68
CA SER A 214 0.05 16.68 -15.99
C SER A 214 -0.62 15.30 -15.96
N LEU A 215 -0.35 14.50 -14.92
CA LEU A 215 -0.96 13.19 -14.74
C LEU A 215 -2.46 13.31 -14.47
N SER A 216 -2.88 14.27 -13.66
CA SER A 216 -4.29 14.53 -13.38
C SER A 216 -5.05 14.92 -14.65
N GLU A 217 -4.45 15.76 -15.50
CA GLU A 217 -5.05 16.13 -16.78
C GLU A 217 -5.13 14.93 -17.74
N SER A 218 -4.08 14.13 -17.81
CA SER A 218 -4.04 12.90 -18.62
C SER A 218 -5.11 11.89 -18.17
N LEU A 219 -5.27 11.71 -16.86
CA LEU A 219 -6.32 10.88 -16.27
C LEU A 219 -7.70 11.41 -16.65
N ARG A 220 -7.93 12.73 -16.52
CA ARG A 220 -9.21 13.35 -16.90
C ARG A 220 -9.56 13.10 -18.38
N ARG A 221 -8.58 13.25 -19.28
CA ARG A 221 -8.75 12.96 -20.71
C ARG A 221 -9.08 11.49 -20.96
N ALA A 222 -8.35 10.57 -20.32
CA ALA A 222 -8.59 9.14 -20.44
C ALA A 222 -9.98 8.73 -19.92
N GLU A 223 -10.42 9.28 -18.78
CA GLU A 223 -11.75 9.03 -18.24
C GLU A 223 -12.85 9.56 -19.15
N GLN A 224 -12.67 10.74 -19.74
CA GLN A 224 -13.60 11.29 -20.72
C GLN A 224 -13.69 10.39 -21.95
N SER A 225 -12.57 9.98 -22.55
CA SER A 225 -12.58 9.04 -23.68
C SER A 225 -13.23 7.71 -23.34
N ARG A 226 -13.01 7.19 -22.11
CA ARG A 226 -13.68 5.97 -21.63
C ARG A 226 -15.19 6.16 -21.53
N ARG A 227 -15.67 7.30 -21.03
CA ARG A 227 -17.12 7.61 -20.96
C ARG A 227 -17.72 7.73 -22.35
N GLU A 228 -17.06 8.40 -23.28
CA GLU A 228 -17.50 8.51 -24.68
C GLU A 228 -17.56 7.15 -25.36
N ALA A 229 -16.53 6.31 -25.19
CA ALA A 229 -16.51 4.94 -25.71
C ALA A 229 -17.62 4.08 -25.09
N SER A 230 -17.84 4.19 -23.78
CA SER A 230 -18.94 3.50 -23.10
C SER A 230 -20.31 3.95 -23.61
N GLY A 231 -20.48 5.25 -23.86
CA GLY A 231 -21.70 5.81 -24.45
C GLY A 231 -21.94 5.30 -25.87
N ARG A 232 -20.89 5.15 -26.69
CA ARG A 232 -20.99 4.54 -28.04
C ARG A 232 -21.26 3.04 -28.00
N LEU A 233 -20.75 2.33 -26.99
CA LEU A 233 -20.92 0.88 -26.84
C LEU A 233 -22.33 0.49 -26.37
N ALA A 234 -22.98 1.33 -25.56
CA ALA A 234 -24.33 1.07 -25.05
C ALA A 234 -25.38 0.75 -26.14
N PRO A 235 -25.57 1.56 -27.19
CA PRO A 235 -26.53 1.26 -28.25
C PRO A 235 -26.14 0.04 -29.07
N VAL A 236 -24.84 -0.21 -29.28
CA VAL A 236 -24.36 -1.40 -29.99
C VAL A 236 -24.74 -2.67 -29.22
N LYS A 237 -24.55 -2.68 -27.90
CA LYS A 237 -24.96 -3.80 -27.04
C LYS A 237 -26.48 -4.01 -27.05
N SER A 238 -27.26 -2.92 -27.00
CA SER A 238 -28.73 -3.01 -27.12
C SER A 238 -29.14 -3.62 -28.46
N ARG A 239 -28.51 -3.18 -29.56
CA ARG A 239 -28.80 -3.70 -30.90
C ARG A 239 -28.39 -5.17 -31.06
N GLU A 240 -27.28 -5.58 -30.47
CA GLU A 240 -26.85 -6.98 -30.44
C GLU A 240 -27.88 -7.86 -29.70
N GLN A 241 -28.40 -7.38 -28.58
CA GLN A 241 -29.47 -8.07 -27.84
C GLN A 241 -30.75 -8.19 -28.68
N GLU A 242 -31.21 -7.09 -29.31
CA GLU A 242 -32.37 -7.12 -30.22
C GLU A 242 -32.19 -8.13 -31.36
N LEU A 243 -31.04 -8.12 -32.02
CA LEU A 243 -30.73 -9.05 -33.10
C LEU A 243 -30.69 -10.50 -32.61
N SER A 244 -30.20 -10.74 -31.39
CA SER A 244 -30.19 -12.07 -30.79
C SER A 244 -31.61 -12.60 -30.53
N GLU A 245 -32.53 -11.73 -30.08
CA GLU A 245 -33.93 -12.05 -29.89
C GLU A 245 -34.66 -12.27 -31.23
N GLU A 246 -34.41 -11.42 -32.23
CA GLU A 246 -34.94 -11.57 -33.58
C GLU A 246 -34.49 -12.90 -34.20
N LEU A 247 -33.21 -13.27 -34.06
CA LEU A 247 -32.68 -14.53 -34.52
C LEU A 247 -33.36 -15.72 -33.82
N ALA A 248 -33.60 -15.63 -32.51
CA ALA A 248 -34.31 -16.66 -31.76
C ALA A 248 -35.76 -16.83 -32.26
N ARG A 249 -36.48 -15.72 -32.48
CA ARG A 249 -37.83 -15.73 -33.06
C ARG A 249 -37.85 -16.34 -34.46
N MET A 250 -36.87 -16.02 -35.29
CA MET A 250 -36.74 -16.59 -36.64
C MET A 250 -36.50 -18.10 -36.60
N LYS A 251 -35.57 -18.56 -35.74
CA LYS A 251 -35.32 -20.00 -35.55
C LYS A 251 -36.57 -20.74 -35.09
N GLU A 252 -37.33 -20.16 -34.18
CA GLU A 252 -38.57 -20.76 -33.69
C GLU A 252 -39.66 -20.81 -34.78
N LYS A 253 -39.81 -19.72 -35.55
CA LYS A 253 -40.71 -19.69 -36.70
C LYS A 253 -40.36 -20.77 -37.74
N ASP A 254 -39.08 -20.95 -38.02
CA ASP A 254 -38.62 -21.98 -38.95
C ASP A 254 -38.78 -23.40 -38.38
N ARG A 255 -38.65 -23.59 -37.06
CA ARG A 255 -39.00 -24.84 -36.37
C ARG A 255 -40.48 -25.17 -36.57
N LEU A 256 -41.37 -24.24 -36.24
CA LEU A 256 -42.82 -24.41 -36.39
C LEU A 256 -43.23 -24.64 -37.85
N ARG A 257 -42.59 -23.97 -38.80
CA ARG A 257 -42.81 -24.21 -40.24
C ARG A 257 -42.46 -25.64 -40.64
N LYS A 258 -41.33 -26.17 -40.15
CA LYS A 258 -40.94 -27.56 -40.41
C LYS A 258 -41.95 -28.54 -39.82
N GLU A 259 -42.34 -28.34 -38.56
CA GLU A 259 -43.35 -29.16 -37.88
C GLU A 259 -44.70 -29.12 -38.63
N TYR A 260 -45.14 -27.94 -39.06
CA TYR A 260 -46.37 -27.80 -39.84
C TYR A 260 -46.31 -28.50 -41.21
N VAL A 261 -45.18 -28.41 -41.91
CA VAL A 261 -44.98 -29.13 -43.18
C VAL A 261 -44.98 -30.64 -42.97
N GLU A 262 -44.35 -31.12 -41.90
CA GLU A 262 -44.38 -32.54 -41.53
C GLU A 262 -45.80 -33.01 -41.17
N GLU A 263 -46.57 -32.20 -40.44
CA GLU A 263 -47.96 -32.51 -40.12
C GLU A 263 -48.83 -32.57 -41.39
N LEU A 264 -48.67 -31.61 -42.32
CA LEU A 264 -49.37 -31.63 -43.60
C LEU A 264 -49.00 -32.86 -44.44
N ARG A 265 -47.73 -33.24 -44.48
CA ARG A 265 -47.27 -34.46 -45.16
C ARG A 265 -47.93 -35.70 -44.56
N LYS A 266 -47.96 -35.80 -43.23
CA LYS A 266 -48.60 -36.92 -42.52
C LYS A 266 -50.10 -36.99 -42.81
N ARG A 267 -50.82 -35.85 -42.79
CA ARG A 267 -52.25 -35.81 -43.15
C ARG A 267 -52.49 -36.25 -44.59
N HIS A 268 -51.67 -35.77 -45.53
CA HIS A 268 -51.75 -36.21 -46.91
C HIS A 268 -51.47 -37.71 -47.07
N GLU A 269 -50.45 -38.24 -46.40
CA GLU A 269 -50.13 -39.68 -46.42
C GLU A 269 -51.26 -40.53 -45.82
N GLU A 270 -51.88 -40.07 -44.73
CA GLU A 270 -53.05 -40.71 -44.14
C GLU A 270 -54.26 -40.68 -45.10
N GLU A 271 -54.53 -39.55 -45.75
CA GLU A 271 -55.61 -39.43 -46.74
C GLU A 271 -55.36 -40.29 -47.98
N THR A 272 -54.14 -40.29 -48.53
CA THR A 272 -53.79 -41.15 -49.67
C THR A 272 -53.93 -42.61 -49.27
N SER A 273 -53.43 -43.02 -48.10
CA SER A 273 -53.58 -44.39 -47.59
C SER A 273 -55.05 -44.78 -47.40
N ARG A 274 -55.89 -43.86 -46.91
CA ARG A 274 -57.35 -44.08 -46.77
C ARG A 274 -58.02 -44.27 -48.13
N LEU A 275 -57.71 -43.43 -49.10
CA LEU A 275 -58.28 -43.51 -50.46
C LEU A 275 -57.80 -44.78 -51.18
N GLU A 276 -56.52 -45.13 -51.05
CA GLU A 276 -55.98 -46.38 -51.59
C GLU A 276 -56.65 -47.61 -50.96
N ALA A 277 -56.88 -47.60 -49.65
CA ALA A 277 -57.60 -48.67 -48.96
C ALA A 277 -59.07 -48.77 -49.42
N GLN A 278 -59.75 -47.63 -49.64
CA GLN A 278 -61.10 -47.59 -50.20
C GLN A 278 -61.13 -48.15 -51.63
N LEU A 279 -60.22 -47.69 -52.49
CA LEU A 279 -60.10 -48.18 -53.86
C LEU A 279 -59.81 -49.69 -53.88
N ALA A 280 -58.90 -50.17 -53.03
CA ALA A 280 -58.59 -51.59 -52.92
C ALA A 280 -59.81 -52.41 -52.45
N LYS A 281 -60.59 -51.90 -51.50
CA LYS A 281 -61.84 -52.52 -51.05
C LYS A 281 -62.88 -52.58 -52.17
N GLU A 282 -63.05 -51.51 -52.93
CA GLU A 282 -63.98 -51.46 -54.06
C GLU A 282 -63.53 -52.41 -55.19
N GLN A 283 -62.23 -52.44 -55.51
CA GLN A 283 -61.68 -53.37 -56.49
C GLN A 283 -61.85 -54.83 -56.06
N ARG A 284 -61.67 -55.15 -54.77
CA ARG A 284 -61.97 -56.49 -54.22
C ARG A 284 -63.45 -56.83 -54.37
N ALA A 285 -64.35 -55.92 -53.97
CA ALA A 285 -65.79 -56.11 -54.12
C ALA A 285 -66.20 -56.31 -55.59
N ARG A 286 -65.66 -55.53 -56.53
CA ARG A 286 -65.90 -55.71 -57.98
C ARG A 286 -65.40 -57.06 -58.48
N ARG A 287 -64.23 -57.53 -58.01
CA ARG A 287 -63.69 -58.86 -58.38
C ARG A 287 -64.55 -59.99 -57.81
N GLU A 288 -65.01 -59.86 -56.58
CA GLU A 288 -65.94 -60.81 -55.95
C GLU A 288 -67.28 -60.85 -56.68
N GLU A 289 -67.83 -59.68 -57.05
CA GLU A 289 -69.06 -59.58 -57.84
C GLU A 289 -68.88 -60.20 -59.23
N GLN A 290 -67.77 -59.92 -59.92
CA GLN A 290 -67.46 -60.55 -61.21
C GLN A 290 -67.32 -62.07 -61.08
N ALA A 291 -66.63 -62.55 -60.05
CA ALA A 291 -66.50 -63.98 -59.79
C ALA A 291 -67.87 -64.63 -59.52
N ALA A 292 -68.73 -63.98 -58.72
CA ALA A 292 -70.09 -64.44 -58.47
C ALA A 292 -70.95 -64.45 -59.74
N ARG A 293 -70.85 -63.43 -60.60
CA ARG A 293 -71.54 -63.38 -61.91
C ARG A 293 -71.12 -64.53 -62.83
N ILE A 294 -69.81 -64.78 -62.94
CA ILE A 294 -69.28 -65.90 -63.73
C ILE A 294 -69.79 -67.24 -63.19
N GLU A 295 -69.85 -67.40 -61.87
CA GLU A 295 -70.35 -68.65 -61.26
C GLU A 295 -71.84 -68.86 -61.53
N VAL A 296 -72.67 -67.81 -61.40
CA VAL A 296 -74.09 -67.86 -61.76
C VAL A 296 -74.27 -68.20 -63.24
N GLU A 297 -73.46 -67.62 -64.12
CA GLU A 297 -73.50 -67.91 -65.56
C GLU A 297 -73.16 -69.38 -65.86
N ARG A 298 -72.15 -69.95 -65.19
CA ARG A 298 -71.81 -71.38 -65.29
C ARG A 298 -72.97 -72.26 -64.85
N GLU A 299 -73.61 -71.96 -63.72
CA GLU A 299 -74.76 -72.72 -63.23
C GLU A 299 -75.97 -72.62 -64.17
N LEU A 300 -76.22 -71.44 -64.73
CA LEU A 300 -77.22 -71.25 -65.76
C LEU A 300 -76.89 -72.04 -67.04
N GLU A 301 -75.62 -72.12 -67.44
CA GLU A 301 -75.20 -72.90 -68.60
C GLU A 301 -75.38 -74.41 -68.37
N LYS A 302 -75.04 -74.92 -67.17
CA LYS A 302 -75.33 -76.30 -66.76
C LYS A 302 -76.84 -76.57 -66.85
N SER A 303 -77.64 -75.72 -66.22
CA SER A 303 -79.11 -75.82 -66.24
C SER A 303 -79.67 -75.78 -67.66
N ARG A 304 -79.14 -74.92 -68.54
CA ARG A 304 -79.53 -74.87 -69.97
C ARG A 304 -79.17 -76.15 -70.71
N LYS A 305 -77.99 -76.73 -70.45
CA LYS A 305 -77.58 -78.01 -71.05
C LYS A 305 -78.50 -79.14 -70.60
N GLU A 306 -78.87 -79.18 -69.32
CA GLU A 306 -79.85 -80.13 -68.79
C GLU A 306 -81.22 -79.93 -69.44
N LEU A 307 -81.73 -78.71 -69.48
CA LEU A 307 -83.00 -78.38 -70.13
C LEU A 307 -83.00 -78.76 -71.62
N LYS A 308 -81.88 -78.58 -72.31
CA LYS A 308 -81.73 -78.99 -73.71
C LYS A 308 -81.78 -80.50 -73.88
N LYS A 309 -81.10 -81.26 -73.01
CA LYS A 309 -81.20 -82.73 -73.01
C LYS A 309 -82.65 -83.16 -72.80
N GLU A 310 -83.35 -82.54 -71.87
CA GLU A 310 -84.78 -82.79 -71.62
C GLU A 310 -85.63 -82.48 -72.87
N LEU A 311 -85.37 -81.35 -73.53
CA LEU A 311 -86.04 -80.97 -74.78
C LEU A 311 -85.78 -81.96 -75.91
N ASP A 312 -84.54 -82.46 -76.05
CA ASP A 312 -84.18 -83.44 -77.08
C ASP A 312 -84.85 -84.80 -76.79
N ILE A 313 -84.97 -85.20 -75.53
CA ILE A 313 -85.77 -86.36 -75.09
C ILE A 313 -87.25 -86.15 -75.47
N GLN A 314 -87.81 -84.98 -75.18
CA GLN A 314 -89.19 -84.64 -75.57
C GLN A 314 -89.40 -84.64 -77.09
N ARG A 315 -88.42 -84.16 -77.88
CA ARG A 315 -88.50 -84.22 -79.35
C ARG A 315 -88.46 -85.65 -79.86
N SER A 316 -87.55 -86.47 -79.33
CA SER A 316 -87.47 -87.89 -79.71
C SER A 316 -88.76 -88.64 -79.40
N THR A 317 -89.41 -88.35 -78.28
CA THR A 317 -90.70 -88.96 -77.93
C THR A 317 -91.82 -88.49 -78.85
N VAL A 318 -91.86 -87.20 -79.21
CA VAL A 318 -92.81 -86.68 -80.21
C VAL A 318 -92.57 -87.30 -81.60
N ASP A 319 -91.31 -87.45 -82.02
CA ASP A 319 -90.96 -88.07 -83.30
C ASP A 319 -91.29 -89.56 -83.31
N GLN A 320 -91.08 -90.27 -82.19
CA GLN A 320 -91.55 -91.64 -81.99
C GLN A 320 -93.07 -91.72 -82.12
N ASP A 321 -93.82 -90.86 -81.41
CA ASP A 321 -95.28 -90.79 -81.51
C ASP A 321 -95.75 -90.49 -82.93
N LYS A 322 -95.05 -89.61 -83.65
CA LYS A 322 -95.35 -89.32 -85.06
C LYS A 322 -95.11 -90.53 -85.94
N SER A 323 -93.99 -91.25 -85.77
CA SER A 323 -93.70 -92.49 -86.49
C SER A 323 -94.76 -93.57 -86.20
N TYR A 324 -95.17 -93.72 -84.94
CA TYR A 324 -96.26 -94.60 -84.55
C TYR A 324 -97.58 -94.22 -85.26
N ARG A 325 -97.92 -92.93 -85.34
CA ARG A 325 -99.10 -92.47 -86.10
C ARG A 325 -99.00 -92.75 -87.59
N GLU A 326 -97.84 -92.54 -88.21
CA GLU A 326 -97.63 -92.81 -89.64
C GLU A 326 -97.75 -94.30 -89.98
N GLN A 327 -97.24 -95.19 -89.12
CA GLN A 327 -97.44 -96.64 -89.26
C GLN A 327 -98.92 -97.03 -89.16
N VAL A 328 -99.66 -96.40 -88.25
CA VAL A 328 -101.12 -96.59 -88.12
C VAL A 328 -101.85 -96.12 -89.38
N GLU A 329 -101.51 -94.96 -89.94
CA GLU A 329 -102.13 -94.46 -91.17
C GLU A 329 -101.79 -95.29 -92.42
N SER A 330 -100.55 -95.78 -92.54
CA SER A 330 -100.17 -96.71 -93.61
C SER A 330 -100.97 -98.01 -93.54
N SER A 331 -101.18 -98.53 -92.33
CA SER A 331 -102.01 -99.71 -92.11
C SER A 331 -103.48 -99.45 -92.47
N LYS A 332 -104.02 -98.26 -92.13
CA LYS A 332 -105.36 -97.85 -92.58
C LYS A 332 -105.48 -97.71 -94.10
N LYS A 333 -104.44 -97.20 -94.78
CA LYS A 333 -104.45 -97.07 -96.25
C LYS A 333 -104.50 -98.45 -96.93
N LYS A 334 -103.69 -99.40 -96.48
CA LYS A 334 -103.75 -100.78 -97.00
C LYS A 334 -105.13 -101.41 -96.84
N LEU A 335 -105.81 -101.13 -95.73
CA LEU A 335 -107.19 -101.57 -95.53
C LEU A 335 -108.16 -100.91 -96.51
N ARG A 336 -108.00 -99.62 -96.83
CA ARG A 336 -108.82 -98.93 -97.85
C ARG A 336 -108.63 -99.52 -99.25
N ASP A 337 -107.39 -99.74 -99.67
CA ASP A 337 -107.09 -100.28 -101.01
C ASP A 337 -107.71 -101.68 -101.22
N VAL A 338 -107.77 -102.51 -100.16
CA VAL A 338 -108.47 -103.81 -100.20
C VAL A 338 -109.98 -103.63 -100.40
N VAL A 339 -110.60 -102.63 -99.76
CA VAL A 339 -112.03 -102.35 -99.89
C VAL A 339 -112.37 -101.89 -101.33
N GLU A 340 -111.57 -101.00 -101.92
CA GLU A 340 -111.78 -100.52 -103.30
C GLU A 340 -111.69 -101.64 -104.35
N THR A 341 -110.82 -102.64 -104.14
CA THR A 341 -110.78 -103.82 -105.04
C THR A 341 -112.03 -104.68 -104.96
N MET A 342 -112.69 -104.75 -103.80
CA MET A 342 -113.99 -105.44 -103.67
C MET A 342 -115.11 -104.68 -104.39
N GLU A 343 -115.11 -103.35 -104.33
CA GLU A 343 -116.13 -102.51 -104.97
C GLU A 343 -116.03 -102.54 -106.52
N SER A 344 -114.81 -102.59 -107.06
CA SER A 344 -114.56 -102.66 -108.51
C SER A 344 -115.02 -103.99 -109.13
N LEU A 345 -114.91 -105.10 -108.40
CA LEU A 345 -115.49 -106.40 -108.81
C LEU A 345 -117.03 -106.36 -108.82
N TYR A 346 -117.64 -105.59 -107.92
CA TYR A 346 -119.09 -105.44 -107.84
C TYR A 346 -119.66 -104.61 -109.01
N ALA A 347 -118.91 -103.62 -109.50
CA ALA A 347 -119.29 -102.77 -110.64
C ALA A 347 -119.26 -103.52 -111.98
N MET A 348 -118.25 -104.35 -112.23
CA MET A 348 -118.16 -105.19 -113.44
C MET A 348 -119.32 -106.18 -113.58
N MET A 349 -119.92 -106.61 -112.46
CA MET A 349 -121.06 -107.51 -112.45
C MET A 349 -122.39 -106.83 -112.84
N LYS A 350 -122.46 -105.49 -112.78
CA LYS A 350 -123.68 -104.70 -113.02
C LYS A 350 -123.84 -104.30 -114.49
N ASP A 351 -122.74 -104.04 -115.21
CA ASP A 351 -122.77 -103.61 -116.62
C ASP A 351 -123.18 -104.74 -117.60
N LEU A 352 -123.17 -106.01 -117.16
CA LEU A 352 -123.62 -107.14 -117.97
C LEU A 352 -125.17 -107.22 -118.10
N ASP A 353 -125.90 -106.59 -117.18
CA ASP A 353 -127.38 -106.66 -117.09
C ASP A 353 -128.07 -105.62 -118.01
N ASP A 354 -127.39 -104.51 -118.30
CA ASP A 354 -127.92 -103.41 -119.15
C ASP A 354 -127.85 -103.72 -120.67
N TRP A 355 -127.17 -104.82 -121.06
CA TRP A 355 -127.04 -105.29 -122.45
C TRP A 355 -128.33 -105.88 -123.06
N ASN A 356 -129.39 -106.14 -122.29
CA ASN A 356 -130.54 -106.94 -122.76
C ASN A 356 -131.83 -106.16 -123.10
N ASN A 357 -131.89 -104.82 -122.94
CA ASN A 357 -133.18 -104.09 -122.93
C ASN A 357 -133.42 -103.01 -124.02
N HIS A 358 -132.58 -102.79 -125.04
CA HIS A 358 -132.82 -101.73 -126.05
C HIS A 358 -132.60 -102.18 -127.51
N VAL A 359 -133.59 -102.90 -128.07
CA VAL A 359 -133.64 -103.44 -129.46
C VAL A 359 -134.71 -102.77 -130.37
N GLN A 360 -135.45 -101.73 -130.00
CA GLN A 360 -136.41 -101.09 -130.93
C GLN A 360 -136.38 -99.55 -130.87
N ASP A 361 -135.63 -98.94 -131.79
CA ASP A 361 -136.14 -98.04 -132.84
C ASP A 361 -135.07 -97.06 -133.33
N GLY A 362 -134.80 -97.09 -134.65
CA GLY A 362 -134.40 -95.89 -135.41
C GLY A 362 -132.91 -95.69 -135.72
N GLN A 363 -132.47 -96.30 -136.81
CA GLN A 363 -131.18 -96.18 -137.50
C GLN A 363 -130.73 -94.76 -137.90
N LEU A 364 -129.49 -94.44 -137.47
CA LEU A 364 -128.32 -94.13 -138.29
C LEU A 364 -128.44 -93.20 -139.51
N HIS A 365 -127.79 -92.02 -139.42
CA HIS A 365 -126.95 -91.53 -140.52
C HIS A 365 -125.72 -90.75 -140.02
N THR A 366 -124.63 -91.01 -140.72
CA THR A 366 -123.23 -90.60 -140.55
C THR A 366 -122.89 -89.29 -141.25
N LYS A 367 -121.67 -88.77 -140.94
CA LYS A 367 -120.78 -87.78 -141.64
C LYS A 367 -120.57 -86.48 -140.83
N LEU A 368 -119.40 -85.84 -140.71
CA LEU A 368 -118.06 -85.89 -141.33
C LEU A 368 -117.09 -85.01 -140.47
N VAL A 369 -115.81 -85.41 -140.42
CA VAL A 369 -114.60 -84.56 -140.63
C VAL A 369 -113.99 -83.68 -139.51
N SER A 370 -112.66 -83.83 -139.45
CA SER A 370 -111.58 -82.86 -139.13
C SER A 370 -111.06 -82.79 -137.69
N ASN A 371 -109.78 -83.19 -137.50
CA ASN A 371 -108.61 -82.29 -137.28
C ASN A 371 -108.56 -81.76 -135.83
N ARG A 372 -107.45 -81.70 -135.10
CA ARG A 372 -106.01 -81.92 -135.32
C ARG A 372 -105.37 -81.69 -133.92
N HIS A 373 -104.30 -82.42 -133.56
CA HIS A 373 -103.07 -81.96 -132.85
C HIS A 373 -103.20 -80.95 -131.67
N THR A 374 -102.54 -81.09 -130.51
CA THR A 374 -101.12 -81.40 -130.25
C THR A 374 -100.88 -81.82 -128.79
N MET A 375 -100.00 -82.80 -128.59
CA MET A 375 -99.06 -82.87 -127.46
C MET A 375 -97.81 -82.02 -127.74
N SER A 376 -97.22 -81.42 -126.70
CA SER A 376 -95.77 -81.23 -126.47
C SER A 376 -95.62 -80.71 -125.02
N ASN A 377 -95.05 -81.43 -124.05
CA ASN A 377 -93.69 -81.92 -123.90
C ASN A 377 -92.66 -80.79 -123.73
N ASP A 378 -92.15 -80.59 -122.51
CA ASP A 378 -90.72 -80.73 -122.13
C ASP A 378 -90.54 -80.34 -120.64
N SER A 379 -90.10 -81.23 -119.75
CA SER A 379 -88.73 -81.75 -119.56
C SER A 379 -87.88 -80.88 -118.63
N ARG A 380 -87.51 -81.40 -117.44
CA ARG A 380 -86.18 -81.99 -117.17
C ARG A 380 -85.90 -82.16 -115.67
N TRP A 381 -85.63 -83.42 -115.32
CA TRP A 381 -84.62 -84.00 -114.40
C TRP A 381 -84.50 -83.51 -112.96
#